data_AF-A0A969JU96-F1
#
_entry.id   AF-A0A969JU96-F1
#
_cell.length_a   1.000
_cell.length_b   1.000
_cell.length_c   1.000
_cell.angle_alpha   90.00
_cell.angle_beta   90.00
_cell.angle_gamma   90.00
#
_symmetry.space_group_name_H-M   'P 1'
#
loop_
_entity.id
_entity.type
_entity.pdbx_description
1 polymer ?
#
loop_
_entity_poly.entity_id
_entity_poly.type
_entity_poly.pdbx_seq_one_letter_code
_entity_poly.pdbx_strand_id
1 'polypeptide(L)'
;NVTTSEGGSINEEVLVRYAVDRTETMSTIFLGLTLGCAVCHDHKFDPVTQKEFYQLYAFYNASADAAMDGNALLPAPVMKVAQPDQLAKLAELEQRVADLRKQMDEQAAAITYLDRMSETPNQGE
;
A
#
# COMPACT_ATOMS: atom_id res chain seq x y z
N ASN A 1 -0.70 4.99 5.09
CA ASN A 1 0.01 4.37 3.98
C ASN A 1 -0.94 4.32 2.81
N VAL A 2 -0.47 4.57 1.61
CA VAL A 2 -1.24 4.54 0.38
C VAL A 2 -1.70 3.10 0.16
N THR A 3 -3.00 2.95 0.03
CA THR A 3 -3.71 1.70 -0.17
C THR A 3 -3.96 1.44 -1.67
N THR A 4 -3.21 2.05 -2.61
CA THR A 4 -3.62 1.92 -4.02
C THR A 4 -3.63 0.44 -4.40
N SER A 5 -4.78 0.01 -4.88
CA SER A 5 -4.95 -1.25 -5.59
C SER A 5 -4.57 -1.08 -7.07
N GLU A 6 -3.91 0.02 -7.43
CA GLU A 6 -3.49 0.34 -8.79
C GLU A 6 -2.05 -0.10 -8.99
N GLY A 7 -1.87 -1.11 -9.84
CA GLY A 7 -0.54 -1.48 -10.32
C GLY A 7 0.13 -0.29 -10.99
N GLY A 8 1.37 0.02 -10.61
CA GLY A 8 2.18 1.10 -11.20
C GLY A 8 2.83 2.05 -10.19
N SER A 9 2.52 1.93 -8.91
CA SER A 9 3.18 2.73 -7.88
C SER A 9 4.62 2.26 -7.64
N ILE A 10 5.55 3.20 -7.46
CA ILE A 10 6.98 2.94 -7.21
C ILE A 10 7.27 3.19 -5.72
N ASN A 11 7.82 2.19 -5.02
CA ASN A 11 8.02 2.26 -3.57
C ASN A 11 8.89 3.46 -3.15
N GLU A 12 10.00 3.68 -3.84
CA GLU A 12 10.95 4.75 -3.55
C GLU A 12 10.29 6.13 -3.70
N GLU A 13 9.48 6.30 -4.74
CA GLU A 13 8.74 7.54 -4.97
C GLU A 13 7.73 7.81 -3.85
N VAL A 14 6.99 6.78 -3.43
CA VAL A 14 5.96 6.90 -2.41
C VAL A 14 6.55 7.27 -1.05
N LEU A 15 7.69 6.66 -0.67
CA LEU A 15 8.41 7.02 0.55
C LEU A 15 8.83 8.49 0.55
N VAL A 16 9.37 8.97 -0.58
CA VAL A 16 9.74 10.38 -0.74
C VAL A 16 8.52 11.29 -0.59
N ARG A 17 7.42 10.95 -1.27
CA ARG A 17 6.17 11.72 -1.19
C ARG A 17 5.62 11.80 0.23
N TYR A 18 5.67 10.73 1.02
CA TYR A 18 5.25 10.79 2.44
C TYR A 18 6.11 11.70 3.29
N ALA A 19 7.43 11.63 3.12
CA ALA A 19 8.31 12.46 3.91
C ALA A 19 8.13 13.94 3.55
N VAL A 20 7.88 14.28 2.27
CA VAL A 20 7.48 15.63 1.85
C VAL A 20 6.16 16.05 2.50
N ASP A 21 5.11 15.23 2.34
CA ASP A 21 3.76 15.52 2.85
C ASP A 21 3.73 15.73 4.36
N ARG A 22 4.45 14.88 5.12
CA ARG A 22 4.56 15.01 6.58
C ARG A 22 5.33 16.26 6.99
N THR A 23 6.38 16.61 6.26
CA THR A 23 7.17 17.82 6.51
C THR A 23 6.31 19.07 6.31
N GLU A 24 5.58 19.13 5.19
CA GLU A 24 4.67 20.23 4.86
C GLU A 24 3.47 20.31 5.82
N THR A 25 2.88 19.16 6.16
CA THR A 25 1.73 19.10 7.08
C THR A 25 2.14 19.55 8.48
N MET A 26 3.28 19.07 8.98
CA MET A 26 3.77 19.48 10.30
C MET A 26 4.06 20.98 10.34
N SER A 27 4.74 21.52 9.33
CA SER A 27 5.06 22.94 9.29
C SER A 27 3.80 23.80 9.24
N THR A 28 2.83 23.40 8.43
CA THR A 28 1.61 24.18 8.22
C THR A 28 0.76 24.18 9.48
N ILE A 29 0.53 23.02 10.08
CA ILE A 29 -0.39 22.88 11.22
C ILE A 29 0.22 23.36 12.53
N PHE A 30 1.49 23.02 12.79
CA PHE A 30 2.11 23.26 14.09
C PHE A 30 2.99 24.50 14.14
N LEU A 31 3.60 24.90 13.01
CA LEU A 31 4.50 26.06 12.95
C LEU A 31 3.88 27.28 12.26
N GLY A 32 2.75 27.10 11.54
CA GLY A 32 2.15 28.16 10.73
C GLY A 32 3.01 28.58 9.54
N LEU A 33 3.91 27.70 9.07
CA LEU A 33 4.85 27.96 7.96
C LEU A 33 4.44 27.19 6.69
N THR A 34 4.66 27.79 5.52
CA THR A 34 4.30 27.18 4.23
C THR A 34 5.47 26.49 3.54
N LEU A 35 6.12 25.55 4.25
CA LEU A 35 7.35 24.91 3.79
C LEU A 35 7.24 24.10 2.48
N GLY A 36 6.04 23.86 1.94
CA GLY A 36 5.85 23.11 0.68
C GLY A 36 6.59 23.71 -0.54
N CYS A 37 6.76 25.04 -0.61
CA CYS A 37 7.58 25.64 -1.69
C CYS A 37 9.09 25.34 -1.53
N ALA A 38 9.53 25.03 -0.31
CA ALA A 38 10.93 24.79 0.00
C ALA A 38 11.46 23.44 -0.53
N VAL A 39 10.57 22.59 -1.07
CA VAL A 39 10.92 21.30 -1.69
C VAL A 39 11.92 21.51 -2.84
N CYS A 40 11.68 22.51 -3.69
CA CYS A 40 12.44 22.70 -4.94
C CYS A 40 13.45 23.85 -4.89
N HIS A 41 13.27 24.83 -4.00
CA HIS A 41 14.12 26.03 -3.89
C HIS A 41 14.00 26.64 -2.48
N ASP A 42 14.81 27.62 -2.11
CA ASP A 42 14.62 28.34 -0.85
C ASP A 42 13.26 29.04 -0.81
N HIS A 43 12.57 29.00 0.34
CA HIS A 43 11.22 29.52 0.43
C HIS A 43 11.17 31.02 0.12
N LYS A 44 10.16 31.45 -0.65
CA LYS A 44 10.11 32.82 -1.21
C LYS A 44 9.88 33.91 -0.15
N PHE A 45 9.07 33.60 0.87
CA PHE A 45 8.59 34.60 1.84
C PHE A 45 9.11 34.32 3.26
N ASP A 46 8.91 33.09 3.74
CA ASP A 46 9.48 32.61 4.99
C ASP A 46 11.01 32.43 4.88
N PRO A 47 11.79 32.76 5.94
CA PRO A 47 13.24 32.67 5.95
C PRO A 47 13.70 31.22 6.18
N VAL A 48 13.30 30.30 5.30
CA VAL A 48 13.68 28.90 5.37
C VAL A 48 14.29 28.46 4.05
N THR A 49 15.48 27.89 4.13
CA THR A 49 16.21 27.33 3.00
C THR A 49 15.69 25.95 2.62
N GLN A 50 15.91 25.54 1.37
CA GLN A 50 15.68 24.17 0.92
C GLN A 50 16.47 23.17 1.77
N LYS A 51 17.68 23.55 2.21
CA LYS A 51 18.49 22.70 3.09
C LYS A 51 17.78 22.41 4.41
N GLU A 52 17.18 23.42 5.03
CA GLU A 52 16.42 23.27 6.28
C GLU A 52 15.15 22.44 6.06
N PHE A 53 14.47 22.60 4.91
CA PHE A 53 13.39 21.70 4.52
C PHE A 53 13.84 20.24 4.51
N TYR A 54 14.97 19.93 3.84
CA TYR A 54 15.47 18.56 3.76
C TYR A 54 16.05 18.02 5.08
N GLN A 55 16.45 18.90 6.01
CA GLN A 55 16.81 18.50 7.37
C GLN A 55 15.60 18.02 8.17
N LEU A 56 14.46 18.71 8.06
CA LEU A 56 13.22 18.26 8.69
C LEU A 56 12.63 17.03 7.98
N TYR A 57 12.67 17.00 6.64
CA TYR A 57 12.34 15.83 5.83
C TYR A 57 13.06 14.57 6.29
N ALA A 58 14.36 14.66 6.62
CA ALA A 58 15.15 13.51 7.04
C ALA A 58 14.58 12.81 8.28
N PHE A 59 13.95 13.55 9.20
CA PHE A 59 13.27 12.99 10.36
C PHE A 59 12.09 12.10 9.93
N TYR A 60 11.25 12.57 9.00
CA TYR A 60 10.10 11.81 8.51
C TYR A 60 10.46 10.70 7.54
N ASN A 61 11.53 10.87 6.76
CA ASN A 61 12.04 9.84 5.85
C ASN A 61 12.69 8.67 6.60
N ALA A 62 13.09 8.86 7.85
CA ALA A 62 13.55 7.80 8.73
C ALA A 62 12.40 6.98 9.36
N SER A 63 11.13 7.29 9.06
CA SER A 63 9.99 6.52 9.58
C SER A 63 10.05 5.07 9.10
N ALA A 64 9.76 4.12 9.98
CA ALA A 64 9.77 2.69 9.69
C ALA A 64 8.56 2.17 8.88
N ASP A 65 7.70 3.08 8.39
CA ASP A 65 6.52 2.70 7.63
C ASP A 65 6.91 2.19 6.24
N ALA A 66 6.30 1.08 5.83
CA ALA A 66 6.44 0.60 4.45
C ALA A 66 5.87 1.62 3.45
N ALA A 67 6.31 1.58 2.20
CA ALA A 67 5.78 2.45 1.15
C ALA A 67 4.31 2.17 0.81
N MET A 68 3.88 0.91 0.94
CA MET A 68 2.53 0.44 0.65
C MET A 68 2.14 -0.61 1.67
N ASP A 69 0.83 -0.77 1.88
CA ASP A 69 0.28 -1.81 2.75
C ASP A 69 -0.04 -3.12 2.01
N GLY A 70 0.19 -3.16 0.68
CA GLY A 70 -0.10 -4.32 -0.15
C GLY A 70 -1.59 -4.65 -0.25
N ASN A 71 -2.46 -3.65 -0.10
CA ASN A 71 -3.91 -3.83 -0.03
C ASN A 71 -4.33 -4.76 1.13
N ALA A 72 -3.56 -4.73 2.23
CA ALA A 72 -3.89 -5.48 3.43
C ALA A 72 -5.17 -4.92 4.05
N LEU A 73 -6.18 -5.78 4.25
CA LEU A 73 -7.44 -5.40 4.92
C LEU A 73 -7.21 -4.80 6.32
N LEU A 74 -6.16 -5.27 7.01
CA LEU A 74 -5.81 -4.85 8.37
C LEU A 74 -4.28 -4.65 8.45
N PRO A 75 -3.74 -3.49 8.05
CA PRO A 75 -2.31 -3.22 8.12
C PRO A 75 -1.86 -3.08 9.58
N ALA A 76 -0.64 -3.54 9.88
CA ALA A 76 -0.10 -3.48 11.24
C ALA A 76 0.10 -2.02 11.73
N PRO A 77 0.04 -1.78 13.06
CA PRO A 77 -0.24 -2.74 14.12
C PRO A 77 -1.75 -2.89 14.35
N VAL A 78 -2.24 -4.13 14.24
CA VAL A 78 -3.63 -4.51 14.55
C VAL A 78 -3.66 -5.69 15.52
N MET A 79 -4.61 -5.68 16.44
CA MET A 79 -4.88 -6.79 17.34
C MET A 79 -6.34 -7.22 17.16
N LYS A 80 -6.55 -8.51 16.87
CA LYS A 80 -7.90 -9.07 16.82
C LYS A 80 -8.38 -9.31 18.24
N VAL A 81 -9.55 -8.76 18.57
CA VAL A 81 -10.20 -8.96 19.88
C VAL A 81 -11.51 -9.70 19.60
N ALA A 82 -11.47 -11.04 19.71
CA ALA A 82 -12.63 -11.89 19.46
C ALA A 82 -13.42 -12.11 20.75
N GLN A 83 -14.74 -12.03 20.65
CA GLN A 83 -15.66 -12.46 21.69
C GLN A 83 -15.85 -14.00 21.66
N PRO A 84 -16.22 -14.64 22.79
CA PRO A 84 -16.32 -16.11 22.85
C PRO A 84 -17.28 -16.74 21.83
N ASP A 85 -18.40 -16.07 21.54
CA ASP A 85 -19.38 -16.47 20.51
C ASP A 85 -18.82 -16.37 19.09
N GLN A 86 -17.96 -15.38 18.84
CA GLN A 86 -17.29 -15.20 17.55
C GLN A 86 -16.27 -16.31 17.26
N LEU A 87 -15.63 -16.89 18.28
CA LEU A 87 -14.66 -17.98 18.10
C LEU A 87 -15.32 -19.23 17.53
N ALA A 88 -16.49 -19.61 18.07
CA ALA A 88 -17.24 -20.75 17.56
C ALA A 88 -17.68 -20.52 16.10
N LYS A 89 -18.14 -19.30 15.79
CA LYS A 89 -18.51 -18.96 14.42
C LYS A 89 -17.32 -18.93 13.47
N LEU A 90 -16.15 -18.48 13.94
CA LEU A 90 -14.92 -18.48 13.16
C LEU A 90 -14.55 -19.91 12.74
N ALA A 91 -14.56 -20.86 13.69
CA ALA A 91 -14.24 -22.25 13.42
C ALA A 91 -15.20 -22.89 12.41
N GLU A 92 -16.51 -22.61 12.52
CA GLU A 92 -17.51 -23.07 11.55
C GLU A 92 -17.22 -22.52 10.14
N LEU A 93 -16.92 -21.21 10.05
CA LEU A 93 -16.65 -20.55 8.77
C LEU A 93 -15.34 -21.04 8.15
N GLU A 94 -14.29 -21.26 8.94
CA GLU A 94 -13.01 -21.79 8.48
C GLU A 94 -13.18 -23.19 7.88
N GLN A 95 -13.96 -24.07 8.53
CA GLN A 95 -14.26 -25.39 8.00
C GLN A 95 -15.01 -25.29 6.67
N ARG A 96 -16.02 -24.43 6.60
CA ARG A 96 -16.80 -24.24 5.37
C ARG A 96 -15.96 -23.68 4.22
N VAL A 97 -15.01 -22.78 4.49
CA VAL A 97 -14.06 -22.27 3.49
C VAL A 97 -13.14 -23.39 3.00
N ALA A 98 -12.66 -24.26 3.89
CA ALA A 98 -11.83 -25.41 3.51
C ALA A 98 -12.59 -26.38 2.59
N ASP A 99 -13.82 -26.72 2.93
CA ASP A 99 -14.67 -27.61 2.13
C ASP A 99 -14.99 -27.02 0.75
N LEU A 100 -15.32 -25.72 0.70
CA LEU A 100 -15.59 -25.02 -0.56
C LEU A 100 -14.34 -24.90 -1.44
N ARG A 101 -13.17 -24.65 -0.86
CA ARG A 101 -11.91 -24.64 -1.62
C ARG A 101 -11.62 -25.99 -2.26
N LYS A 102 -11.84 -27.08 -1.53
CA LYS A 102 -11.70 -28.44 -2.08
C LYS A 102 -12.65 -28.67 -3.26
N GLN A 103 -13.91 -28.25 -3.14
CA GLN A 103 -14.88 -28.34 -4.24
C GLN A 103 -14.44 -27.53 -5.46
N MET A 104 -13.90 -26.31 -5.24
CA MET A 104 -13.37 -25.48 -6.32
C MET A 104 -12.19 -26.15 -7.01
N ASP A 105 -11.27 -26.75 -6.26
CA ASP A 105 -10.10 -27.44 -6.82
C ASP A 105 -10.51 -28.68 -7.64
N GLU A 106 -11.48 -29.47 -7.15
CA GLU A 106 -12.04 -30.61 -7.88
C GLU A 106 -12.73 -30.16 -9.18
N GLN A 107 -13.50 -29.08 -9.13
CA GLN A 107 -14.14 -28.50 -10.32
C GLN A 107 -13.12 -27.93 -11.31
N ALA A 108 -12.08 -27.24 -10.82
CA ALA A 108 -11.02 -26.69 -11.66
C ALA A 108 -10.23 -27.80 -12.36
N ALA A 109 -9.93 -28.90 -11.66
CA ALA A 109 -9.25 -30.07 -12.24
C ALA A 109 -10.11 -30.81 -13.29
N ALA A 110 -11.44 -30.72 -13.20
CA ALA A 110 -12.34 -31.28 -14.19
C ALA A 110 -12.46 -30.43 -15.47
N ILE A 111 -11.94 -29.21 -15.47
CA ILE A 111 -11.96 -28.31 -16.63
C ILE A 111 -10.66 -28.49 -17.42
N THR A 112 -10.76 -28.96 -18.66
CA THR A 112 -9.66 -28.89 -19.60
C THR A 112 -9.54 -27.47 -20.12
N TYR A 113 -8.53 -26.73 -19.69
CA TYR A 113 -8.21 -25.42 -20.25
C TYR A 113 -7.57 -25.60 -21.64
N LEU A 114 -8.35 -25.34 -22.68
CA LEU A 114 -7.84 -25.22 -24.05
C LEU A 114 -7.46 -23.76 -24.30
N ASP A 115 -6.16 -23.48 -24.22
CA ASP A 115 -5.65 -22.20 -24.68
C ASP A 115 -5.77 -22.13 -26.21
N ARG A 116 -6.68 -21.28 -26.71
CA ARG A 116 -6.88 -21.06 -28.15
C ARG A 116 -5.65 -20.45 -28.84
N MET A 117 -4.64 -19.99 -28.10
CA MET A 117 -3.35 -19.55 -28.65
C MET A 117 -2.27 -20.65 -28.67
N SER A 118 -2.54 -21.82 -28.07
CA SER A 118 -1.58 -22.95 -28.04
C SER A 118 -1.61 -23.82 -29.30
N GLU A 119 -2.64 -23.68 -30.14
CA GLU A 119 -2.60 -24.17 -31.51
C GLU A 119 -1.67 -23.25 -32.31
N THR A 120 -0.58 -23.83 -32.83
CA THR A 120 0.53 -23.16 -33.51
C THR A 120 0.10 -21.91 -34.27
N PRO A 121 0.79 -20.76 -34.08
CA PRO A 121 0.49 -19.58 -34.88
C PRO A 121 0.62 -19.96 -36.35
N ASN A 122 -0.46 -19.67 -37.09
CA ASN A 122 -0.55 -19.81 -38.53
C ASN A 122 0.78 -19.36 -39.17
N GLN A 123 1.59 -20.32 -39.63
CA GLN A 123 2.76 -20.03 -40.46
C GLN A 123 2.23 -19.71 -41.86
N GLY A 124 1.66 -18.53 -42.02
CA GLY A 124 1.00 -18.11 -43.24
C GLY A 124 1.35 -16.68 -43.61
N GLU A 125 2.24 -16.59 -44.61
CA GLU A 125 2.61 -15.47 -45.51
C GLU A 125 3.50 -14.33 -44.98
#